data_AF-A0A4S3PK32-F1
#
_entry.id   AF-A0A4S3PK32-F1
#
_cell.length_a   1.000
_cell.length_b   1.000
_cell.length_c   1.000
_cell.angle_alpha   90.00
_cell.angle_beta   90.00
_cell.angle_gamma   90.00
#
_symmetry.space_group_name_H-M   'P 1'
#
loop_
_entity.id
_entity.type
_entity.pdbx_description
1 polymer ?
#
loop_
_entity_poly.entity_id
_entity_poly.type
_entity_poly.pdbx_seq_one_letter_code
_entity_poly.pdbx_strand_id
1 'polypeptide(L)' 'MKTGWLKESNSWYYLASSGAMQTGWRVIGNKWYYFYGSGKMAANTTIGGYRLGSDGAWIR' A
#
# COMPACT_ATOMS: atom_id res chain seq x y z
N MET A 1 11.37 7.32 -14.84
CA MET A 1 10.95 6.10 -14.08
C MET A 1 10.21 6.55 -12.84
N LYS A 2 9.00 6.06 -12.56
CA LYS A 2 8.24 6.45 -11.36
C LYS A 2 8.62 5.52 -10.20
N THR A 3 8.81 6.11 -9.02
CA THR A 3 9.17 5.41 -7.78
C THR A 3 8.37 6.01 -6.63
N GLY A 4 8.18 5.26 -5.55
CA GLY A 4 7.41 5.68 -4.39
C GLY A 4 5.90 5.59 -4.59
N TRP A 5 5.17 6.44 -3.88
CA TRP A 5 3.71 6.47 -3.91
C TRP A 5 3.18 6.95 -5.27
N LEU A 6 2.29 6.17 -5.85
CA LEU A 6 1.61 6.49 -7.11
C LEU A 6 0.11 6.41 -6.88
N LYS A 7 -0.61 7.47 -7.24
CA LYS A 7 -2.08 7.48 -7.29
C LYS A 7 -2.55 7.41 -8.73
N GLU A 8 -3.35 6.41 -9.04
CA GLU A 8 -3.91 6.19 -10.38
C GLU A 8 -5.36 5.71 -10.26
N SER A 9 -6.27 6.33 -11.02
CA SER A 9 -7.70 5.97 -11.04
C SER A 9 -8.31 5.80 -9.64
N ASN A 10 -7.97 6.74 -8.76
CA ASN A 10 -8.39 6.79 -7.35
C ASN A 10 -7.90 5.63 -6.47
N SER A 11 -6.92 4.87 -6.94
CA SER A 11 -6.24 3.79 -6.22
C SER A 11 -4.79 4.18 -5.96
N TRP A 12 -4.25 3.76 -4.82
CA TRP A 12 -2.85 3.98 -4.47
C TRP A 12 -2.01 2.73 -4.75
N TYR A 13 -0.77 2.96 -5.15
CA TYR A 13 0.23 1.95 -5.47
C TYR A 13 1.56 2.40 -4.90
N TYR A 14 2.48 1.47 -4.71
CA TYR A 14 3.85 1.80 -4.32
C TYR A 14 4.85 1.12 -5.24
N LEU A 15 5.70 1.91 -5.86
CA LEU A 15 6.77 1.46 -6.74
C LEU A 15 8.10 1.48 -5.97
N ALA A 16 8.86 0.40 -6.01
CA ALA A 16 10.21 0.37 -5.46
C ALA A 16 11.15 1.35 -6.18
N SER A 17 12.36 1.52 -5.66
CA SER A 17 13.43 2.27 -6.34
C SER A 17 13.75 1.72 -7.74
N SER A 18 13.58 0.41 -7.92
CA SER A 18 13.65 -0.28 -9.22
C SER A 18 12.40 -0.13 -10.08
N GLY A 19 11.41 0.69 -9.69
CA GLY A 19 10.15 0.87 -10.42
C GLY A 19 9.20 -0.32 -10.36
N ALA A 20 9.60 -1.42 -9.71
CA ALA A 20 8.77 -2.59 -9.53
C ALA A 20 7.63 -2.31 -8.55
N MET A 21 6.40 -2.62 -8.97
CA MET A 21 5.20 -2.49 -8.16
C MET A 21 5.24 -3.44 -6.96
N GLN A 22 4.95 -2.92 -5.78
CA GLN A 22 4.92 -3.70 -4.55
C GLN A 22 3.55 -4.34 -4.31
N THR A 23 3.58 -5.55 -3.76
CA THR A 23 2.41 -6.35 -3.35
C THR A 23 2.64 -6.92 -1.95
N GLY A 24 1.56 -7.32 -1.28
CA GLY A 24 1.57 -7.83 0.09
C GLY A 24 1.80 -6.75 1.15
N TRP A 25 2.14 -7.19 2.37
CA TRP A 25 2.47 -6.30 3.48
C TRP A 25 3.83 -5.64 3.28
N ARG A 26 3.90 -4.32 3.42
CA ARG A 26 5.12 -3.53 3.30
C ARG A 26 5.18 -2.43 4.35
N VAL A 27 6.39 -2.22 4.88
CA VAL A 27 6.69 -1.06 5.74
C VAL A 27 7.17 0.07 4.83
N ILE A 28 6.50 1.22 4.91
CA ILE A 28 6.90 2.43 4.19
C ILE A 28 7.02 3.55 5.22
N GLY A 29 8.23 4.08 5.38
CA GLY A 29 8.57 4.94 6.51
C GLY A 29 8.50 4.13 7.81
N ASN A 30 7.50 4.41 8.65
CA ASN A 30 7.28 3.74 9.93
C ASN A 30 5.85 3.18 10.08
N LYS A 31 5.16 2.99 8.95
CA LYS A 31 3.78 2.51 8.89
C LYS A 31 3.70 1.27 8.02
N TRP A 32 2.84 0.33 8.41
CA TRP A 32 2.53 -0.85 7.61
C TRP A 32 1.40 -0.55 6.63
N TYR A 33 1.57 -1.00 5.40
CA TYR A 33 0.59 -0.91 4.34
C TYR A 33 0.43 -2.30 3.71
N TYR A 34 -0.75 -2.56 3.17
CA TYR A 34 -1.00 -3.78 2.40
C TYR A 34 -1.36 -3.43 0.96
N PHE A 35 -0.74 -4.12 0.02
CA PHE A 35 -1.04 -4.02 -1.40
C PHE A 35 -1.59 -5.35 -1.90
N TYR A 36 -2.73 -5.33 -2.58
CA TYR A 36 -3.31 -6.54 -3.20
C TYR A 36 -2.40 -7.09 -4.31
N GLY A 37 -2.71 -8.28 -4.84
CA GLY A 37 -1.97 -8.88 -5.96
C GLY A 37 -1.92 -7.99 -7.22
N SER A 38 -2.90 -7.10 -7.38
CA SER A 38 -2.93 -6.07 -8.43
C SER A 38 -2.06 -4.85 -8.12
N GLY A 39 -1.40 -4.80 -6.96
CA GLY A 39 -0.62 -3.66 -6.47
C GLY A 39 -1.44 -2.52 -5.85
N LYS A 40 -2.77 -2.61 -5.89
CA LYS A 40 -3.65 -1.63 -5.25
C LYS A 40 -3.51 -1.68 -3.73
N MET A 41 -3.32 -0.52 -3.12
CA MET A 41 -3.29 -0.35 -1.66
C MET A 41 -4.67 -0.63 -1.07
N ALA A 42 -4.68 -1.40 0.00
CA ALA A 42 -5.85 -1.58 0.85
C ALA A 42 -5.99 -0.38 1.80
N ALA A 43 -7.21 0.17 1.91
CA ALA A 43 -7.55 1.26 2.81
C ALA A 43 -8.98 1.10 3.32
N ASN A 44 -9.25 1.62 4.52
CA ASN A 44 -10.55 1.49 5.21
C ASN A 44 -11.07 0.04 5.24
N THR A 45 -10.18 -0.91 5.52
CA THR A 45 -10.50 -2.35 5.46
C THR A 45 -9.68 -3.14 6.47
N THR A 46 -9.94 -4.43 6.59
CA THR A 46 -9.21 -5.33 7.49
C THR A 46 -8.59 -6.47 6.69
N ILE A 47 -7.29 -6.69 6.85
CA ILE A 47 -6.56 -7.77 6.19
C ILE A 47 -6.01 -8.70 7.26
N GLY A 48 -6.48 -9.95 7.31
CA GLY A 48 -5.99 -10.94 8.27
C GLY A 48 -6.12 -10.54 9.74
N GLY A 49 -7.15 -9.76 10.09
CA GLY A 49 -7.36 -9.21 11.44
C GLY A 49 -6.71 -7.86 11.70
N TYR A 50 -5.86 -7.36 10.79
CA TYR A 50 -5.21 -6.05 10.91
C TYR A 50 -6.04 -4.96 10.22
N ARG A 51 -6.49 -3.96 10.99
CA ARG A 51 -7.34 -2.87 10.48
C ARG A 51 -6.50 -1.76 9.85
N LEU A 52 -6.78 -1.44 8.59
CA LEU A 52 -6.13 -0.38 7.82
C LEU A 52 -7.04 0.87 7.78
N GLY A 53 -6.46 2.04 8.04
CA GLY A 53 -7.16 3.32 8.06
C GLY A 53 -7.46 3.87 6.67
N SER A 54 -7.99 5.10 6.64
CA SER A 54 -8.31 5.82 5.40
C SER A 54 -7.07 6.22 4.59
N ASP A 55 -5.93 6.34 5.26
CA ASP A 55 -4.61 6.52 4.63
C ASP A 55 -3.98 5.19 4.19
N GLY A 56 -4.66 4.05 4.39
CA GLY A 56 -4.15 2.70 4.13
C GLY A 56 -3.15 2.19 5.15
N ALA A 57 -2.78 3.00 6.14
CA ALA A 57 -1.85 2.59 7.16
C ALA A 57 -2.54 1.68 8.17
N TRP A 58 -1.83 0.65 8.61
CA TRP A 58 -2.29 -0.19 9.70
C TRP A 58 -2.47 0.63 10.97
N ILE A 59 -3.66 0.51 11.55
CA ILE A 59 -4.04 1.08 12.83
C ILE A 59 -3.76 0.01 13.88
N ARG A 60 -2.84 0.35 14.79
CA ARG A 60 -2.56 -0.45 15.98
C ARG A 60 -3.57 -0.18 17.08
#